data_AF-F7S7E4-F1
#
_entry.id   AF-F7S7E4-F1
#
_cell.length_a   1.000
_cell.length_b   1.000
_cell.length_c   1.000
_cell.angle_alpha   90.00
_cell.angle_beta   90.00
_cell.angle_gamma   90.00
#
_symmetry.space_group_name_H-M   'P 1'
#
loop_
_entity.id
_entity.type
_entity.pdbx_description
1 polymer ?
#
loop_
_entity_poly.entity_id
_entity_poly.type
_entity_poly.pdbx_seq_one_letter_code
_entity_poly.pdbx_strand_id
1 'polypeptide(L)'
;SAHNTALLLLARGVNAAFVDLTGWQDGRNLDLDERIRTGLDGIDSATTLPIVTGYAKCSDGMVRKYDRGYTEMTFARLAVLTGAREAIIHKEFHLSSADPKVVGVGKARKIGRTNYDVADQLANLGVEVIHPGAARGLRQAGIPLRVRNTFDRHDEGTLICADYVSAAPRIEIVTGIRELRALQFFEQDMVGKKGYDAAILDTLTKHRARIVSKSSNANAITHYLAAGGPTVRRVIADLEARFPNAEVSAPRLAMVALIGSDLSAEGCVGRALDALGAAGIGVKAMQHQMRNVDIQFILDTDRFDDAIRALHAALVECRATQDGKGGTLRTAA
;
A
#
# COMPACT_ATOMS: atom_id res chain seq x y z
N SER A 1 -2.25 9.25 -25.27
CA SER A 1 -0.97 8.52 -25.47
C SER A 1 0.17 9.54 -25.44
N ALA A 2 1.39 9.13 -25.10
CA ALA A 2 2.55 10.02 -24.99
C ALA A 2 2.79 10.85 -26.27
N HIS A 3 2.67 10.25 -27.45
CA HIS A 3 2.80 10.95 -28.73
C HIS A 3 1.79 12.10 -28.89
N ASN A 4 0.50 11.83 -28.68
CA ASN A 4 -0.54 12.85 -28.81
C ASN A 4 -0.36 13.98 -27.77
N THR A 5 0.09 13.66 -26.56
CA THR A 5 0.40 14.66 -25.53
C THR A 5 1.56 15.56 -25.96
N ALA A 6 2.63 15.00 -26.54
CA ALA A 6 3.75 15.79 -27.05
C ALA A 6 3.31 16.75 -28.17
N LEU A 7 2.51 16.27 -29.14
CA LEU A 7 1.96 17.11 -30.21
C LEU A 7 1.07 18.24 -29.65
N LEU A 8 0.25 17.93 -28.65
CA LEU A 8 -0.64 18.90 -28.00
C LEU A 8 0.13 20.00 -27.26
N LEU A 9 1.25 19.65 -26.64
CA LEU A 9 2.15 20.57 -25.94
C LEU A 9 2.88 21.47 -26.94
N LEU A 10 3.41 20.90 -28.03
CA LEU A 10 4.04 21.67 -29.11
C LEU A 10 3.06 22.67 -29.74
N ALA A 11 1.82 22.26 -30.00
CA ALA A 11 0.77 23.14 -30.51
C ALA A 11 0.41 24.29 -29.54
N ARG A 12 0.76 24.17 -28.25
CA ARG A 12 0.61 25.21 -27.22
C ARG A 12 1.90 25.98 -26.92
N GLY A 13 2.95 25.81 -27.74
CA GLY A 13 4.23 26.51 -27.59
C GLY A 13 5.13 25.96 -26.48
N VAL A 14 4.86 24.77 -25.94
CA VAL A 14 5.75 24.09 -25.00
C VAL A 14 6.76 23.27 -25.80
N ASN A 15 8.06 23.50 -25.59
CA ASN A 15 9.11 22.68 -26.20
C ASN A 15 9.09 21.26 -25.59
N ALA A 16 8.45 20.32 -26.28
CA ALA A 16 8.26 18.95 -25.81
C ALA A 16 8.76 17.94 -26.85
N ALA A 17 9.40 16.86 -26.39
CA ALA A 17 9.90 15.79 -27.23
C ALA A 17 9.21 14.47 -26.88
N PHE A 18 8.66 13.76 -27.88
CA PHE A 18 8.14 12.42 -27.66
C PHE A 18 9.29 11.42 -27.53
N VAL A 19 9.24 10.58 -26.49
CA VAL A 19 10.24 9.53 -26.23
C VAL A 19 9.58 8.17 -26.22
N ASP A 20 9.90 7.35 -27.22
CA ASP A 20 9.39 5.99 -27.35
C ASP A 20 10.31 4.97 -26.68
N LEU A 21 9.86 4.38 -25.57
CA LEU A 21 10.54 3.27 -24.90
C LEU A 21 9.97 1.90 -25.29
N THR A 22 8.91 1.85 -26.10
CA THR A 22 8.19 0.60 -26.42
C THR A 22 9.04 -0.35 -27.25
N GLY A 23 10.11 0.14 -27.89
CA GLY A 23 11.00 -0.64 -28.73
C GLY A 23 10.30 -1.18 -29.98
N TRP A 24 9.25 -0.50 -30.45
CA TRP A 24 8.51 -0.86 -31.66
C TRP A 24 9.43 -0.95 -32.90
N GLN A 25 10.37 -0.01 -33.02
CA GLN A 25 11.36 0.03 -34.11
C GLN A 25 12.78 -0.38 -33.65
N ASP A 26 12.92 -0.88 -32.42
CA ASP A 26 14.22 -1.22 -31.83
C ASP A 26 14.30 -2.69 -31.43
N GLY A 27 15.07 -3.45 -32.20
CA GLY A 27 15.33 -4.87 -31.99
C GLY A 27 16.24 -5.19 -30.80
N ARG A 28 16.96 -4.20 -30.24
CA ARG A 28 17.93 -4.43 -29.16
C ARG A 28 17.25 -4.96 -27.90
N ASN A 29 17.91 -5.90 -27.24
CA ASN A 29 17.47 -6.50 -25.98
C ASN A 29 18.14 -5.80 -24.78
N LEU A 30 17.68 -4.58 -24.48
CA LEU A 30 18.22 -3.74 -23.41
C LEU A 30 17.54 -4.04 -22.07
N ASP A 31 18.25 -3.79 -20.96
CA ASP A 31 17.58 -3.67 -19.68
C ASP A 31 16.73 -2.37 -19.62
N LEU A 32 15.96 -2.19 -18.54
CA LEU A 32 15.07 -1.04 -18.40
C LEU A 32 15.83 0.30 -18.33
N ASP A 33 16.97 0.32 -17.63
CA ASP A 33 17.72 1.56 -17.43
C ASP A 33 18.46 1.97 -18.71
N GLU A 34 19.06 1.01 -19.41
CA GLU A 34 19.67 1.20 -20.73
C GLU A 34 18.64 1.70 -21.74
N ARG A 35 17.43 1.12 -21.73
CA ARG A 35 16.32 1.58 -22.58
C ARG A 35 15.96 3.03 -22.29
N ILE A 36 15.85 3.40 -21.02
CA ILE A 36 15.54 4.77 -20.59
C ILE A 36 16.65 5.74 -21.00
N ARG A 37 17.92 5.42 -20.70
CA ARG A 37 19.07 6.25 -21.04
C ARG A 37 19.17 6.48 -22.55
N THR A 38 19.01 5.41 -23.33
CA THR A 38 19.02 5.47 -24.80
C THR A 38 17.87 6.31 -25.34
N GLY A 39 16.67 6.20 -24.76
CA GLY A 39 15.50 6.98 -25.19
C GLY A 39 15.62 8.47 -24.86
N LEU A 40 16.36 8.82 -23.81
CA LEU A 40 16.61 10.20 -23.41
C LEU A 40 17.90 10.78 -24.03
N ASP A 41 18.66 9.99 -24.78
CA ASP A 41 19.92 10.44 -25.36
C ASP A 41 19.72 11.64 -26.29
N GLY A 42 20.57 12.66 -26.15
CA GLY A 42 20.45 13.92 -26.88
C GLY A 42 19.33 14.88 -26.44
N ILE A 43 18.50 14.53 -25.44
CA ILE A 43 17.47 15.43 -24.91
C ILE A 43 18.00 16.22 -23.71
N ASP A 44 18.08 17.54 -23.87
CA ASP A 44 18.35 18.44 -22.74
C ASP A 44 17.05 18.72 -21.96
N SER A 45 16.93 18.09 -20.80
CA SER A 45 15.77 18.25 -19.90
C SER A 45 15.63 19.66 -19.28
N ALA A 46 16.65 20.52 -19.37
CA ALA A 46 16.56 21.90 -18.90
C ALA A 46 15.75 22.78 -19.87
N THR A 47 15.72 22.43 -21.15
CA THR A 47 15.08 23.23 -22.21
C THR A 47 13.94 22.51 -22.92
N THR A 48 13.90 21.17 -22.83
CA THR A 48 12.92 20.32 -23.52
C THR A 48 12.19 19.42 -22.52
N LEU A 49 10.86 19.34 -22.63
CA LEU A 49 10.04 18.45 -21.81
C LEU A 49 9.88 17.07 -22.48
N PRO A 50 10.56 16.02 -22.02
CA PRO A 50 10.38 14.67 -22.57
C PRO A 50 9.01 14.10 -22.16
N ILE A 51 8.26 13.62 -23.15
CA ILE A 51 6.98 12.93 -22.97
C ILE A 51 7.20 11.45 -23.30
N VAL A 52 7.41 10.67 -22.24
CA VAL A 52 7.87 9.28 -22.31
C VAL A 52 6.70 8.30 -22.29
N THR A 53 6.79 7.19 -23.03
CA THR A 53 5.82 6.09 -22.94
C THR A 53 5.86 5.42 -21.56
N GLY A 54 4.70 5.10 -20.99
CA GLY A 54 4.63 4.40 -19.70
C GLY A 54 5.13 2.95 -19.77
N TYR A 55 4.86 2.27 -20.88
CA TYR A 55 5.47 0.97 -21.17
C TYR A 55 6.87 1.14 -21.77
N ALA A 56 7.77 0.24 -21.40
CA ALA A 56 9.11 0.11 -21.98
C ALA A 56 9.39 -1.35 -22.35
N LYS A 57 10.02 -1.60 -23.49
CA LYS A 57 10.55 -2.94 -23.83
C LYS A 57 11.87 -3.14 -23.11
N CYS A 58 11.91 -4.11 -22.21
CA CYS A 58 13.11 -4.55 -21.52
C CYS A 58 13.24 -6.08 -21.59
N SER A 59 14.47 -6.57 -21.43
CA SER A 59 14.85 -7.99 -21.50
C SER A 59 14.05 -8.91 -20.58
N ASP A 60 13.67 -8.44 -19.40
CA ASP A 60 12.89 -9.22 -18.43
C ASP A 60 11.37 -9.25 -18.71
N GLY A 61 10.89 -8.42 -19.64
CA GLY A 61 9.48 -8.24 -19.92
C GLY A 61 8.73 -7.52 -18.80
N MET A 62 8.42 -6.23 -18.99
CA MET A 62 7.78 -5.39 -17.97
C MET A 62 6.48 -5.97 -17.40
N VAL A 63 5.57 -6.45 -18.25
CA VAL A 63 4.27 -7.00 -17.82
C VAL A 63 4.47 -8.30 -17.04
N ARG A 64 5.40 -9.15 -17.46
CA ARG A 64 5.70 -10.39 -16.75
C ARG A 64 6.27 -10.14 -15.36
N LYS A 65 7.09 -9.09 -15.21
CA LYS A 65 7.82 -8.79 -13.97
C LYS A 65 7.02 -7.92 -12.99
N TYR A 66 6.22 -6.99 -13.51
CA TYR A 66 5.55 -5.96 -12.69
C TYR A 66 4.02 -5.94 -12.85
N ASP A 67 3.45 -6.88 -13.61
CA ASP A 67 2.02 -6.99 -13.88
C ASP A 67 1.39 -5.64 -14.25
N ARG A 68 0.54 -5.04 -13.40
CA ARG A 68 -0.12 -3.75 -13.66
C ARG A 68 0.73 -2.53 -13.31
N GLY A 69 1.81 -2.70 -12.53
CA GLY A 69 2.68 -1.63 -12.04
C GLY A 69 3.79 -1.19 -13.00
N TYR A 70 3.78 -1.63 -14.26
CA TYR A 70 4.89 -1.36 -15.19
C TYR A 70 5.10 0.13 -15.45
N THR A 71 4.03 0.92 -15.56
CA THR A 71 4.14 2.36 -15.85
C THR A 71 4.77 3.10 -14.68
N GLU A 72 4.39 2.73 -13.46
CA GLU A 72 4.95 3.28 -12.24
C GLU A 72 6.40 2.87 -12.05
N MET A 73 6.78 1.67 -12.52
CA MET A 73 8.19 1.25 -12.56
C MET A 73 9.01 2.12 -13.53
N THR A 74 8.53 2.36 -14.76
CA THR A 74 9.19 3.28 -15.71
C THR A 74 9.34 4.67 -15.11
N PHE A 75 8.26 5.19 -14.50
CA PHE A 75 8.25 6.47 -13.80
C PHE A 75 9.27 6.55 -12.66
N ALA A 76 9.33 5.54 -11.80
CA ALA A 76 10.28 5.50 -10.70
C ALA A 76 11.73 5.39 -11.19
N ARG A 77 11.99 4.57 -12.22
CA ARG A 77 13.33 4.46 -12.81
C ARG A 77 13.76 5.75 -13.50
N LEU A 78 12.87 6.43 -14.22
CA LEU A 78 13.14 7.75 -14.77
C LEU A 78 13.57 8.72 -13.67
N ALA A 79 12.81 8.83 -12.59
CA ALA A 79 13.14 9.70 -11.46
C ALA A 79 14.51 9.38 -10.84
N VAL A 80 14.82 8.08 -10.66
CA VAL A 80 16.11 7.64 -10.11
C VAL A 80 17.27 7.97 -11.06
N LEU A 81 17.12 7.68 -12.35
CA LEU A 81 18.17 7.86 -13.36
C LEU A 81 18.47 9.33 -13.64
N THR A 82 17.48 10.21 -13.52
CA THR A 82 17.66 11.65 -13.70
C THR A 82 18.03 12.38 -12.41
N GLY A 83 18.08 11.69 -11.26
CA GLY A 83 18.33 12.33 -9.96
C GLY A 83 17.23 13.33 -9.59
N ALA A 84 15.97 13.02 -9.93
CA ALA A 84 14.85 13.92 -9.73
C ALA A 84 14.73 14.33 -8.25
N ARG A 85 14.53 15.63 -8.02
CA ARG A 85 14.27 16.17 -6.67
C ARG A 85 12.99 15.60 -6.06
N GLU A 86 12.01 15.27 -6.90
CA GLU A 86 10.70 14.81 -6.50
C GLU A 86 10.03 14.03 -7.64
N ALA A 87 9.36 12.95 -7.31
CA ALA A 87 8.57 12.15 -8.23
C ALA A 87 7.09 12.46 -8.02
N ILE A 88 6.37 12.97 -9.04
CA ILE A 88 4.95 13.35 -8.91
C ILE A 88 4.06 12.38 -9.70
N ILE A 89 3.18 11.68 -9.01
CA ILE A 89 2.16 10.82 -9.61
C ILE A 89 0.79 11.49 -9.51
N HIS A 90 0.06 11.52 -10.62
CA HIS A 90 -1.31 12.02 -10.67
C HIS A 90 -2.29 10.85 -10.66
N LYS A 91 -3.19 10.83 -9.68
CA LYS A 91 -4.23 9.80 -9.47
C LYS A 91 -5.61 10.44 -9.54
N GLU A 92 -6.65 9.63 -9.61
CA GLU A 92 -8.05 10.08 -9.63
C GLU A 92 -8.66 10.31 -8.23
N PHE A 93 -7.85 10.17 -7.17
CA PHE A 93 -8.29 10.29 -5.78
C PHE A 93 -7.19 10.93 -4.91
N HIS A 94 -7.59 11.49 -3.77
CA HIS A 94 -6.66 11.89 -2.71
C HIS A 94 -6.45 10.75 -1.72
N LEU A 95 -5.23 10.61 -1.20
CA LEU A 95 -5.02 9.73 -0.05
C LEU A 95 -5.74 10.33 1.17
N SER A 96 -6.63 9.54 1.77
CA SER A 96 -7.55 9.99 2.82
C SER A 96 -7.45 9.09 4.05
N SER A 97 -7.86 9.60 5.20
CA SER A 97 -7.82 8.91 6.50
C SER A 97 -8.74 7.70 6.59
N ALA A 98 -9.71 7.57 5.69
CA ALA A 98 -10.53 6.39 5.44
C ALA A 98 -11.23 6.55 4.08
N ASP A 99 -11.89 5.49 3.59
CA ASP A 99 -12.73 5.58 2.39
C ASP A 99 -13.91 6.56 2.64
N PRO A 100 -14.01 7.68 1.90
CA PRO A 100 -15.12 8.64 2.05
C PRO A 100 -16.50 8.03 1.80
N LYS A 101 -16.60 6.92 1.06
CA LYS A 101 -17.86 6.18 0.86
C LYS A 101 -18.31 5.45 2.12
N VAL A 102 -17.38 5.11 3.02
CA VAL A 102 -17.65 4.38 4.26
C VAL A 102 -17.91 5.35 5.41
N VAL A 103 -17.03 6.35 5.60
CA VAL A 103 -17.11 7.30 6.73
C VAL A 103 -17.84 8.60 6.41
N GLY A 104 -18.04 8.92 5.14
CA GLY A 104 -18.62 10.18 4.67
C GLY A 104 -17.57 11.24 4.29
N VAL A 105 -17.86 11.98 3.22
CA VAL A 105 -16.93 12.98 2.62
C VAL A 105 -16.52 14.07 3.61
N GLY A 106 -17.43 14.52 4.48
CA GLY A 106 -17.14 15.55 5.49
C GLY A 106 -16.26 15.07 6.66
N LYS A 107 -16.07 13.75 6.80
CA LYS A 107 -15.31 13.14 7.90
C LYS A 107 -13.94 12.63 7.45
N ALA A 108 -13.85 12.11 6.23
CA ALA A 108 -12.58 11.67 5.65
C ALA A 108 -11.62 12.86 5.52
N ARG A 109 -10.41 12.72 6.08
CA ARG A 109 -9.38 13.76 6.08
C ARG A 109 -8.31 13.43 5.08
N LYS A 110 -7.98 14.39 4.22
CA LYS A 110 -6.85 14.25 3.29
C LYS A 110 -5.53 14.13 4.06
N ILE A 111 -4.68 13.21 3.64
CA ILE A 111 -3.33 13.03 4.18
C ILE A 111 -2.40 13.99 3.44
N GLY A 112 -1.80 14.94 4.15
CA GLY A 112 -0.85 15.88 3.54
C GLY A 112 0.58 15.33 3.44
N ARG A 113 1.01 14.60 4.46
CA ARG A 113 2.36 14.00 4.53
C ARG A 113 2.30 12.63 5.21
N THR A 114 3.07 11.68 4.70
CA THR A 114 3.28 10.36 5.30
C THR A 114 4.63 9.80 4.87
N ASN A 115 4.92 8.52 5.15
CA ASN A 115 6.17 7.88 4.80
C ASN A 115 6.02 6.61 3.95
N TYR A 116 7.14 6.13 3.41
CA TYR A 116 7.15 4.94 2.56
C TYR A 116 6.70 3.67 3.29
N ASP A 117 6.90 3.57 4.60
CA ASP A 117 6.43 2.43 5.37
C ASP A 117 4.90 2.38 5.41
N VAL A 118 4.24 3.53 5.62
CA VAL A 118 2.79 3.66 5.51
C VAL A 118 2.31 3.29 4.10
N ALA A 119 2.98 3.77 3.05
CA ALA A 119 2.64 3.44 1.67
C ALA A 119 2.76 1.93 1.37
N ASP A 120 3.82 1.28 1.89
CA ASP A 120 4.01 -0.17 1.76
C ASP A 120 2.86 -0.95 2.45
N GLN A 121 2.41 -0.51 3.63
CA GLN A 121 1.26 -1.12 4.31
C GLN A 121 -0.06 -0.93 3.57
N LEU A 122 -0.31 0.26 3.02
CA LEU A 122 -1.48 0.52 2.20
C LEU A 122 -1.52 -0.40 0.98
N ALA A 123 -0.40 -0.55 0.27
CA ALA A 123 -0.30 -1.45 -0.86
C ALA A 123 -0.51 -2.92 -0.45
N ASN A 124 -0.02 -3.32 0.72
CA ASN A 124 -0.26 -4.66 1.27
C ASN A 124 -1.76 -4.93 1.51
N LEU A 125 -2.53 -3.91 1.90
CA LEU A 125 -3.99 -3.98 2.09
C LEU A 125 -4.81 -3.72 0.80
N GLY A 126 -4.14 -3.52 -0.33
CA GLY A 126 -4.81 -3.31 -1.63
C GLY A 126 -5.19 -1.86 -1.92
N VAL A 127 -4.76 -0.90 -1.09
CA VAL A 127 -4.84 0.55 -1.38
C VAL A 127 -3.56 0.94 -2.13
N GLU A 128 -3.60 0.83 -3.46
CA GLU A 128 -2.42 1.07 -4.28
C GLU A 128 -2.18 2.57 -4.53
N VAL A 129 -1.32 3.15 -3.71
CA VAL A 129 -0.77 4.50 -3.94
C VAL A 129 0.24 4.49 -5.08
N ILE A 130 1.13 3.50 -5.05
CA ILE A 130 2.16 3.20 -6.04
C ILE A 130 2.56 1.72 -5.87
N HIS A 131 2.96 1.06 -6.95
CA HIS A 131 3.46 -0.30 -6.94
C HIS A 131 4.67 -0.43 -6.00
N PRO A 132 4.72 -1.43 -5.09
CA PRO A 132 5.78 -1.55 -4.08
C PRO A 132 7.19 -1.59 -4.65
N GLY A 133 7.36 -2.24 -5.82
CA GLY A 133 8.65 -2.27 -6.51
C GLY A 133 9.14 -0.89 -6.96
N ALA A 134 8.22 -0.02 -7.37
CA ALA A 134 8.52 1.34 -7.81
C ALA A 134 8.80 2.25 -6.59
N ALA A 135 7.97 2.14 -5.55
CA ALA A 135 8.16 2.82 -4.28
C ALA A 135 9.54 2.51 -3.67
N ARG A 136 9.95 1.24 -3.68
CA ARG A 136 11.28 0.80 -3.20
C ARG A 136 12.42 1.53 -3.91
N GLY A 137 12.34 1.70 -5.23
CA GLY A 137 13.36 2.40 -6.00
C GLY A 137 13.49 3.87 -5.60
N LEU A 138 12.36 4.56 -5.45
CA LEU A 138 12.34 5.95 -4.98
C LEU A 138 12.88 6.08 -3.55
N ARG A 139 12.44 5.20 -2.64
CA ARG A 139 12.90 5.15 -1.25
C ARG A 139 14.41 4.97 -1.15
N GLN A 140 14.98 4.01 -1.89
CA GLN A 140 16.42 3.74 -1.88
C GLN A 140 17.25 4.90 -2.42
N ALA A 141 16.69 5.66 -3.38
CA ALA A 141 17.32 6.86 -3.92
C ALA A 141 17.07 8.13 -3.08
N GLY A 142 16.29 8.05 -2.00
CA GLY A 142 15.92 9.21 -1.19
C GLY A 142 15.02 10.22 -1.91
N ILE A 143 14.35 9.82 -2.98
CA ILE A 143 13.49 10.70 -3.79
C ILE A 143 12.08 10.72 -3.18
N PRO A 144 11.55 11.88 -2.75
CA PRO A 144 10.17 11.99 -2.29
C PRO A 144 9.15 11.69 -3.39
N LEU A 145 8.05 11.03 -3.03
CA LEU A 145 6.91 10.79 -3.90
C LEU A 145 5.77 11.73 -3.53
N ARG A 146 5.24 12.47 -4.50
CA ARG A 146 4.01 13.26 -4.34
C ARG A 146 2.86 12.63 -5.10
N VAL A 147 1.76 12.39 -4.42
CA VAL A 147 0.52 11.87 -4.99
C VAL A 147 -0.48 13.02 -5.09
N ARG A 148 -0.79 13.47 -6.31
CA ARG A 148 -1.74 14.56 -6.57
C ARG A 148 -3.01 14.03 -7.21
N ASN A 149 -4.12 14.73 -7.01
CA ASN A 149 -5.34 14.44 -7.74
C ASN A 149 -5.30 15.16 -9.11
N THR A 150 -5.50 14.42 -10.19
CA THR A 150 -5.56 14.93 -11.56
C THR A 150 -6.62 16.02 -11.74
N PHE A 151 -7.73 15.93 -10.99
CA PHE A 151 -8.88 16.82 -11.11
C PHE A 151 -8.84 18.02 -10.16
N ASP A 152 -7.87 18.07 -9.24
CA ASP A 152 -7.69 19.18 -8.30
C ASP A 152 -6.30 19.83 -8.46
N ARG A 153 -6.21 20.75 -9.42
CA ARG A 153 -4.92 21.36 -9.84
C ARG A 153 -4.21 22.16 -8.76
N HIS A 154 -4.96 22.69 -7.79
CA HIS A 154 -4.44 23.58 -6.75
C HIS A 154 -4.06 22.81 -5.49
N ASP A 155 -4.49 21.55 -5.39
CA ASP A 155 -4.15 20.68 -4.29
C ASP A 155 -2.69 20.23 -4.36
N GLU A 156 -1.94 20.43 -3.27
CA GLU A 156 -0.56 19.98 -3.16
C GLU A 156 -0.43 18.45 -3.06
N GLY A 157 -1.54 17.74 -2.82
CA GLY A 157 -1.56 16.29 -2.69
C GLY A 157 -0.92 15.79 -1.40
N THR A 158 -0.47 14.53 -1.43
CA THR A 158 0.22 13.87 -0.34
C THR A 158 1.70 13.72 -0.65
N LEU A 159 2.58 14.20 0.22
CA LEU A 159 4.02 14.00 0.12
C LEU A 159 4.45 12.79 0.96
N ILE A 160 5.17 11.86 0.35
CA ILE A 160 5.67 10.61 0.93
C ILE A 160 7.19 10.67 0.96
N CYS A 161 7.78 10.70 2.16
CA CYS A 161 9.23 10.76 2.38
C CYS A 161 9.72 9.56 3.20
N ALA A 162 11.00 9.21 3.12
CA ALA A 162 11.55 8.09 3.90
C ALA A 162 11.64 8.39 5.41
N ASP A 163 11.89 9.64 5.77
CA ASP A 163 12.19 10.14 7.10
C ASP A 163 10.99 10.80 7.81
N TYR A 164 9.84 10.88 7.14
CA TYR A 164 8.68 11.52 7.73
C TYR A 164 8.13 10.68 8.90
N VAL A 165 7.94 11.35 10.03
CA VAL A 165 7.23 10.87 11.20
C VAL A 165 6.28 11.99 11.64
N SER A 166 5.05 11.65 12.01
CA SER A 166 4.11 12.62 12.55
C SER A 166 4.70 13.33 13.77
N ALA A 167 4.46 14.64 13.89
CA ALA A 167 4.93 15.44 15.03
C ALA A 167 4.36 14.96 16.38
N ALA A 168 3.19 14.30 16.35
CA ALA A 168 2.60 13.65 17.50
C ALA A 168 2.10 12.24 17.11
N PRO A 169 2.22 11.24 17.99
CA PRO A 169 1.76 9.88 17.71
C PRO A 169 0.26 9.87 17.39
N ARG A 170 -0.12 9.35 16.21
CA ARG A 170 -1.51 9.38 15.72
C ARG A 170 -1.79 8.29 14.68
N ILE A 171 -3.06 7.88 14.62
CA ILE A 171 -3.58 7.15 13.46
C ILE A 171 -3.73 8.14 12.32
N GLU A 172 -3.13 7.84 11.17
CA GLU A 172 -3.29 8.61 9.95
C GLU A 172 -4.43 8.05 9.12
N ILE A 173 -4.49 6.72 8.98
CA ILE A 173 -5.41 6.04 8.06
C ILE A 173 -6.06 4.84 8.75
N VAL A 174 -7.36 4.66 8.51
CA VAL A 174 -8.16 3.49 8.88
C VAL A 174 -8.66 2.86 7.58
N THR A 175 -8.19 1.66 7.27
CA THR A 175 -8.54 0.94 6.03
C THR A 175 -8.50 -0.57 6.26
N GLY A 176 -8.67 -1.38 5.23
CA GLY A 176 -8.57 -2.83 5.38
C GLY A 176 -9.01 -3.62 4.16
N ILE A 177 -9.12 -4.94 4.35
CA ILE A 177 -9.59 -5.89 3.36
C ILE A 177 -10.94 -6.44 3.80
N ARG A 178 -11.97 -6.18 3.01
CA ARG A 178 -13.36 -6.58 3.29
C ARG A 178 -13.54 -8.10 3.34
N GLU A 179 -12.84 -8.84 2.49
CA GLU A 179 -12.89 -10.29 2.47
C GLU A 179 -11.51 -10.89 2.25
N LEU A 180 -11.09 -11.73 3.19
CA LEU A 180 -9.91 -12.59 3.10
C LEU A 180 -10.22 -13.98 3.65
N ARG A 181 -9.28 -14.91 3.46
CA ARG A 181 -9.36 -16.28 3.99
C ARG A 181 -8.32 -16.46 5.09
N ALA A 182 -8.75 -16.73 6.31
CA ALA A 182 -7.84 -17.04 7.41
C ALA A 182 -7.51 -18.54 7.38
N LEU A 183 -6.52 -18.94 6.58
CA LEU A 183 -6.06 -20.32 6.50
C LEU A 183 -5.39 -20.69 7.82
N GLN A 184 -6.13 -21.38 8.68
CA GLN A 184 -5.66 -21.91 9.95
C GLN A 184 -5.18 -23.34 9.73
N PHE A 185 -3.91 -23.57 10.02
CA PHE A 185 -3.29 -24.88 10.07
C PHE A 185 -3.04 -25.22 11.53
N PHE A 186 -3.67 -26.27 12.04
CA PHE A 186 -3.48 -26.77 13.39
C PHE A 186 -2.89 -28.16 13.34
N GLU A 187 -1.84 -28.40 14.13
CA GLU A 187 -1.26 -29.72 14.31
C GLU A 187 -0.73 -29.86 15.73
N GLN A 188 -1.25 -30.85 16.47
CA GLN A 188 -0.97 -31.06 17.89
C GLN A 188 0.53 -31.28 18.15
N ASP A 189 1.20 -32.03 17.28
CA ASP A 189 2.61 -32.40 17.44
C ASP A 189 3.60 -31.38 16.84
N MET A 190 3.13 -30.19 16.43
CA MET A 190 3.94 -29.16 15.79
C MET A 190 4.95 -28.50 16.75
N VAL A 191 4.69 -28.52 18.05
CA VAL A 191 5.47 -27.78 19.06
C VAL A 191 6.96 -28.15 18.99
N GLY A 192 7.82 -27.14 18.82
CA GLY A 192 9.28 -27.32 18.77
C GLY A 192 9.80 -27.96 17.47
N LYS A 193 8.93 -28.33 16.53
CA LYS A 193 9.31 -28.89 15.23
C LYS A 193 9.37 -27.82 14.17
N LYS A 194 10.46 -27.80 13.41
CA LYS A 194 10.62 -26.93 12.24
C LYS A 194 10.06 -27.62 10.99
N GLY A 195 9.67 -26.84 9.99
CA GLY A 195 9.31 -27.33 8.66
C GLY A 195 7.85 -27.18 8.27
N TYR A 196 6.92 -27.09 9.23
CA TYR A 196 5.50 -26.83 8.94
C TYR A 196 5.28 -25.51 8.21
N ASP A 197 5.91 -24.44 8.68
CA ASP A 197 5.79 -23.13 8.04
C ASP A 197 6.36 -23.12 6.62
N ALA A 198 7.53 -23.73 6.41
CA ALA A 198 8.13 -23.86 5.08
C ALA A 198 7.22 -24.65 4.13
N ALA A 199 6.64 -25.74 4.60
CA ALA A 199 5.70 -26.54 3.83
C ALA A 199 4.43 -25.76 3.45
N ILE A 200 3.90 -24.95 4.37
CA ILE A 200 2.76 -24.08 4.10
C ILE A 200 3.13 -23.04 3.04
N LEU A 201 4.28 -22.38 3.18
CA LEU A 201 4.76 -21.39 2.21
C LEU A 201 4.99 -21.99 0.81
N ASP A 202 5.53 -23.21 0.72
CA ASP A 202 5.69 -23.92 -0.56
C ASP A 202 4.34 -24.14 -1.24
N THR A 203 3.34 -24.62 -0.48
CA THR A 203 1.98 -24.87 -1.00
C THR A 203 1.31 -23.57 -1.42
N LEU A 204 1.42 -22.51 -0.62
CA LEU A 204 0.87 -21.19 -0.97
C LEU A 204 1.52 -20.62 -2.23
N THR A 205 2.84 -20.80 -2.38
CA THR A 205 3.60 -20.39 -3.57
C THR A 205 3.14 -21.15 -4.82
N LYS A 206 3.03 -22.48 -4.72
CA LYS A 206 2.52 -23.36 -5.81
C LYS A 206 1.17 -22.88 -6.34
N HIS A 207 0.27 -22.46 -5.45
CA HIS A 207 -1.08 -22.02 -5.80
C HIS A 207 -1.21 -20.51 -6.03
N ARG A 208 -0.11 -19.74 -5.95
CA ARG A 208 -0.10 -18.28 -6.06
C ARG A 208 -1.08 -17.60 -5.10
N ALA A 209 -1.21 -18.13 -3.89
CA ALA A 209 -2.06 -17.56 -2.85
C ALA A 209 -1.33 -16.40 -2.16
N ARG A 210 -1.78 -15.15 -2.38
CA ARG A 210 -1.18 -13.96 -1.78
C ARG A 210 -1.42 -13.93 -0.27
N ILE A 211 -0.34 -13.84 0.50
CA ILE A 211 -0.36 -13.64 1.96
C ILE A 211 -0.43 -12.14 2.24
N VAL A 212 -1.36 -11.73 3.09
CA VAL A 212 -1.49 -10.35 3.60
C VAL A 212 -0.81 -10.23 4.97
N SER A 213 -1.06 -11.22 5.83
CA SER A 213 -0.51 -11.28 7.18
C SER A 213 -0.42 -12.72 7.67
N LYS A 214 0.31 -12.94 8.77
CA LYS A 214 0.54 -14.24 9.39
C LYS A 214 0.62 -14.13 10.91
N SER A 215 -0.01 -15.06 11.61
CA SER A 215 0.13 -15.25 13.06
C SER A 215 0.38 -16.72 13.39
N SER A 216 1.08 -17.01 14.49
CA SER A 216 1.32 -18.37 14.95
C SER A 216 1.35 -18.45 16.47
N ASN A 217 0.92 -19.58 17.01
CA ASN A 217 1.13 -19.97 18.40
C ASN A 217 1.82 -21.36 18.44
N ALA A 218 1.78 -22.04 19.58
CA ALA A 218 2.51 -23.30 19.79
C ALA A 218 2.14 -24.42 18.80
N ASN A 219 0.87 -24.54 18.43
CA ASN A 219 0.32 -25.65 17.64
C ASN A 219 -0.55 -25.20 16.45
N ALA A 220 -0.71 -23.89 16.23
CA ALA A 220 -1.44 -23.33 15.10
C ALA A 220 -0.66 -22.24 14.36
N ILE A 221 -0.75 -22.26 13.03
CA ILE A 221 -0.27 -21.22 12.13
C ILE A 221 -1.46 -20.72 11.32
N THR A 222 -1.69 -19.41 11.31
CA THR A 222 -2.75 -18.78 10.52
C THR A 222 -2.13 -17.85 9.48
N HIS A 223 -2.46 -18.07 8.22
CA HIS A 223 -2.16 -17.16 7.12
C HIS A 223 -3.44 -16.46 6.67
N TYR A 224 -3.42 -15.13 6.64
CA TYR A 224 -4.51 -14.32 6.10
C TYR A 224 -4.28 -14.11 4.61
N LEU A 225 -5.10 -14.76 3.78
CA LEU A 225 -4.90 -14.85 2.34
C LEU A 225 -5.88 -13.97 1.57
N ALA A 226 -5.34 -13.13 0.69
CA ALA A 226 -6.11 -12.48 -0.37
C ALA A 226 -6.23 -13.43 -1.56
N ALA A 227 -7.03 -14.49 -1.40
CA ALA A 227 -7.18 -15.54 -2.40
C ALA A 227 -8.63 -16.03 -2.53
N GLY A 228 -9.04 -16.35 -3.76
CA GLY A 228 -10.37 -16.87 -4.04
C GLY A 228 -10.59 -18.29 -3.51
N GLY A 229 -11.87 -18.64 -3.29
CA GLY A 229 -12.26 -19.93 -2.73
C GLY A 229 -11.71 -21.19 -3.42
N PRO A 230 -11.68 -21.28 -4.77
CA PRO A 230 -11.10 -22.42 -5.46
C PRO A 230 -9.60 -22.62 -5.17
N THR A 231 -8.83 -21.53 -5.10
CA THR A 231 -7.41 -21.58 -4.77
C THR A 231 -7.19 -22.08 -3.35
N VAL A 232 -7.94 -21.54 -2.39
CA VAL A 232 -7.83 -21.97 -0.99
C VAL A 232 -8.22 -23.43 -0.79
N ARG A 233 -9.24 -23.95 -1.49
CA ARG A 233 -9.57 -25.38 -1.42
C ARG A 233 -8.45 -26.29 -1.89
N ARG A 234 -7.73 -25.92 -2.96
CA ARG A 234 -6.56 -26.68 -3.43
C ARG A 234 -5.40 -26.61 -2.44
N VAL A 235 -5.18 -25.46 -1.81
CA VAL A 235 -4.17 -25.30 -0.75
C VAL A 235 -4.49 -26.23 0.43
N ILE A 236 -5.74 -26.25 0.89
CA ILE A 236 -6.18 -27.13 1.98
C ILE A 236 -5.93 -28.60 1.62
N ALA A 237 -6.41 -29.05 0.46
CA ALA A 237 -6.23 -30.43 0.02
C ALA A 237 -4.76 -30.86 -0.06
N ASP A 238 -3.88 -30.00 -0.57
CA ASP A 238 -2.44 -30.28 -0.64
C ASP A 238 -1.79 -30.34 0.76
N LEU A 239 -2.24 -29.51 1.71
CA LEU A 239 -1.72 -29.51 3.08
C LEU A 239 -2.19 -30.74 3.86
N GLU A 240 -3.47 -31.11 3.76
CA GLU A 240 -4.03 -32.31 4.40
C GLU A 240 -3.40 -33.60 3.84
N ALA A 241 -3.14 -33.65 2.52
CA ALA A 241 -2.43 -34.77 1.92
C ALA A 241 -0.98 -34.89 2.43
N ARG A 242 -0.33 -33.76 2.71
CA ARG A 242 1.05 -33.71 3.23
C ARG A 242 1.13 -33.96 4.74
N PHE A 243 0.10 -33.56 5.48
CA PHE A 243 0.02 -33.66 6.93
C PHE A 243 -1.32 -34.28 7.33
N PRO A 244 -1.44 -35.64 7.30
CA PRO A 244 -2.72 -36.32 7.53
C PRO A 244 -3.36 -36.08 8.90
N ASN A 245 -2.56 -35.66 9.90
CA ASN A 245 -3.04 -35.36 11.25
C ASN A 245 -3.45 -33.90 11.44
N ALA A 246 -3.12 -33.03 10.47
CA ALA A 246 -3.37 -31.60 10.61
C ALA A 246 -4.84 -31.27 10.33
N GLU A 247 -5.39 -30.37 11.14
CA GLU A 247 -6.70 -29.77 10.90
C GLU A 247 -6.50 -28.45 10.17
N VAL A 248 -7.05 -28.33 8.96
CA VAL A 248 -6.90 -27.12 8.14
C VAL A 248 -8.26 -26.50 7.85
N SER A 249 -8.47 -25.27 8.32
CA SER A 249 -9.69 -24.49 8.07
C SER A 249 -9.37 -23.17 7.39
N ALA A 250 -10.35 -22.58 6.72
CA ALA A 250 -10.18 -21.26 6.10
C ALA A 250 -11.48 -20.46 6.08
N PRO A 251 -11.99 -19.96 7.22
CA PRO A 251 -13.16 -19.09 7.25
C PRO A 251 -12.94 -17.81 6.43
N ARG A 252 -14.04 -17.24 5.92
CA ARG A 252 -14.06 -15.90 5.34
C ARG A 252 -14.15 -14.88 6.48
N LEU A 253 -13.22 -13.94 6.51
CA LEU A 253 -13.14 -12.88 7.51
C LEU A 253 -12.81 -11.55 6.85
N ALA A 254 -13.00 -10.47 7.60
CA ALA A 254 -12.53 -9.14 7.26
C ALA A 254 -11.30 -8.79 8.09
N MET A 255 -10.47 -7.89 7.56
CA MET A 255 -9.36 -7.26 8.27
C MET A 255 -9.52 -5.76 8.20
N VAL A 256 -9.47 -5.08 9.34
CA VAL A 256 -9.31 -3.62 9.41
C VAL A 256 -7.98 -3.30 10.06
N ALA A 257 -7.34 -2.23 9.61
CA ALA A 257 -6.04 -1.80 10.05
C ALA A 257 -6.03 -0.32 10.37
N LEU A 258 -5.38 0.02 11.47
CA LEU A 258 -4.98 1.38 11.82
C LEU A 258 -3.54 1.56 11.34
N ILE A 259 -3.29 2.60 10.56
CA ILE A 259 -1.98 2.85 9.96
C ILE A 259 -1.52 4.26 10.32
N GLY A 260 -0.23 4.41 10.61
CA GLY A 260 0.36 5.71 10.87
C GLY A 260 1.88 5.68 10.80
N SER A 261 2.47 6.85 10.55
CA SER A 261 3.92 7.04 10.59
C SER A 261 4.48 6.98 12.02
N ASP A 262 3.62 7.20 13.02
CA ASP A 262 3.93 7.04 14.45
C ASP A 262 2.68 6.57 15.22
N LEU A 263 2.69 5.30 15.62
CA LEU A 263 1.63 4.66 16.40
C LEU A 263 2.01 4.51 17.89
N SER A 264 3.03 5.22 18.38
CA SER A 264 3.54 5.06 19.75
C SER A 264 2.63 5.63 20.85
N ALA A 265 1.47 6.19 20.48
CA ALA A 265 0.50 6.73 21.44
C ALA A 265 0.13 5.68 22.49
N GLU A 266 0.40 5.98 23.76
CA GLU A 266 -0.03 5.15 24.88
C GLU A 266 -1.55 4.91 24.83
N GLY A 267 -1.95 3.67 25.09
CA GLY A 267 -3.36 3.27 25.10
C GLY A 267 -4.04 3.26 23.73
N CYS A 268 -3.33 3.45 22.60
CA CYS A 268 -3.93 3.43 21.26
C CYS A 268 -4.66 2.11 20.98
N VAL A 269 -4.03 0.98 21.30
CA VAL A 269 -4.63 -0.36 21.16
C VAL A 269 -5.87 -0.51 22.04
N GLY A 270 -5.80 -0.08 23.31
CA GLY A 270 -6.93 -0.17 24.24
C GLY A 270 -8.14 0.62 23.73
N ARG A 271 -7.92 1.88 23.32
CA ARG A 271 -8.96 2.72 22.73
C ARG A 271 -9.57 2.13 21.46
N ALA A 272 -8.78 1.46 20.63
CA ALA A 272 -9.27 0.78 19.44
C ALA A 272 -10.19 -0.40 19.81
N LEU A 273 -9.80 -1.22 20.80
CA LEU A 273 -10.63 -2.30 21.30
C LEU A 273 -11.91 -1.80 21.98
N ASP A 274 -11.83 -0.72 22.76
CA ASP A 274 -13.00 -0.08 23.38
C ASP A 274 -13.98 0.43 22.32
N ALA A 275 -13.48 1.06 21.25
CA ALA A 275 -14.31 1.55 20.15
C ALA A 275 -15.03 0.42 19.41
N LEU A 276 -14.33 -0.69 19.15
CA LEU A 276 -14.93 -1.88 18.54
C LEU A 276 -15.94 -2.54 19.47
N GLY A 277 -15.63 -2.65 20.77
CA GLY A 277 -16.51 -3.21 21.78
C GLY A 277 -17.79 -2.38 21.96
N ALA A 278 -17.69 -1.05 22.04
CA ALA A 278 -18.83 -0.14 22.12
C ALA A 278 -19.74 -0.22 20.88
N ALA A 279 -19.17 -0.56 19.71
CA ALA A 279 -19.91 -0.80 18.48
C ALA A 279 -20.47 -2.24 18.38
N GLY A 280 -20.28 -3.09 19.39
CA GLY A 280 -20.71 -4.49 19.38
C GLY A 280 -19.98 -5.36 18.35
N ILE A 281 -18.71 -5.04 18.04
CA ILE A 281 -17.91 -5.74 17.04
C ILE A 281 -16.96 -6.72 17.73
N GLY A 282 -17.16 -8.02 17.49
CA GLY A 282 -16.27 -9.06 17.99
C GLY A 282 -14.95 -9.11 17.23
N VAL A 283 -13.83 -8.97 17.95
CA VAL A 283 -12.48 -9.17 17.41
C VAL A 283 -12.11 -10.64 17.54
N LYS A 284 -11.85 -11.31 16.41
CA LYS A 284 -11.46 -12.73 16.37
C LYS A 284 -9.96 -12.93 16.52
N ALA A 285 -9.18 -12.01 15.99
CA ALA A 285 -7.73 -11.99 16.11
C ALA A 285 -7.22 -10.55 15.97
N MET A 286 -6.03 -10.30 16.50
CA MET A 286 -5.38 -9.00 16.46
C MET A 286 -3.87 -9.19 16.24
N GLN A 287 -3.25 -8.25 15.54
CA GLN A 287 -1.80 -8.18 15.38
C GLN A 287 -1.30 -6.76 15.62
N HIS A 288 -0.26 -6.65 16.44
CA HIS A 288 0.50 -5.43 16.68
C HIS A 288 1.97 -5.82 16.75
N GLN A 289 2.78 -5.31 15.83
CA GLN A 289 4.17 -5.72 15.65
C GLN A 289 5.14 -4.67 16.18
N MET A 290 6.39 -5.09 16.43
CA MET A 290 7.45 -4.18 16.90
C MET A 290 7.71 -3.02 15.94
N ARG A 291 7.59 -3.27 14.63
CA ARG A 291 7.59 -2.19 13.64
C ARG A 291 6.21 -1.54 13.66
N ASN A 292 6.13 -0.41 14.36
CA ASN A 292 4.88 0.20 14.76
C ASN A 292 4.26 1.09 13.65
N VAL A 293 3.92 0.49 12.52
CA VAL A 293 3.34 1.16 11.34
C VAL A 293 1.86 0.82 11.17
N ASP A 294 1.45 -0.36 11.63
CA ASP A 294 0.06 -0.79 11.59
C ASP A 294 -0.39 -1.60 12.83
N ILE A 295 -1.70 -1.61 13.07
CA ILE A 295 -2.40 -2.47 14.02
C ILE A 295 -3.57 -3.10 13.28
N GLN A 296 -3.61 -4.42 13.19
CA GLN A 296 -4.61 -5.16 12.42
C GLN A 296 -5.61 -5.86 13.35
N PHE A 297 -6.89 -5.81 13.00
CA PHE A 297 -7.98 -6.49 13.66
C PHE A 297 -8.74 -7.36 12.66
N ILE A 298 -9.03 -8.60 13.05
CA ILE A 298 -9.77 -9.57 12.26
C ILE A 298 -11.18 -9.70 12.83
N LEU A 299 -12.19 -9.63 11.96
CA LEU A 299 -13.60 -9.58 12.33
C LEU A 299 -14.47 -10.30 11.28
N ASP A 300 -15.76 -10.47 11.59
CA ASP A 300 -16.73 -11.00 10.63
C ASP A 300 -16.93 -10.04 9.45
N THR A 301 -17.10 -10.57 8.24
CA THR A 301 -17.10 -9.78 6.99
C THR A 301 -18.18 -8.70 6.94
N ASP A 302 -19.33 -8.95 7.57
CA ASP A 302 -20.47 -8.03 7.66
C ASP A 302 -20.23 -6.84 8.59
N ARG A 303 -19.25 -6.93 9.51
CA ARG A 303 -18.88 -5.87 10.44
C ARG A 303 -17.82 -4.90 9.89
N PHE A 304 -17.32 -5.11 8.68
CA PHE A 304 -16.20 -4.33 8.11
C PHE A 304 -16.43 -2.81 8.10
N ASP A 305 -17.54 -2.33 7.51
CA ASP A 305 -17.78 -0.89 7.39
C ASP A 305 -18.06 -0.25 8.75
N ASP A 306 -18.75 -0.96 9.64
CA ASP A 306 -19.03 -0.49 11.01
C ASP A 306 -17.74 -0.39 11.82
N ALA A 307 -16.80 -1.32 11.64
CA ALA A 307 -15.48 -1.27 12.27
C ALA A 307 -14.66 -0.07 11.78
N ILE A 308 -14.62 0.18 10.46
CA ILE A 308 -13.95 1.36 9.90
C ILE A 308 -14.56 2.64 10.49
N ARG A 309 -15.89 2.76 10.54
CA ARG A 309 -16.58 3.93 11.10
C ARG A 309 -16.27 4.13 12.58
N ALA A 310 -16.37 3.07 13.39
CA ALA A 310 -16.14 3.14 14.84
C ALA A 310 -14.70 3.55 15.16
N LEU A 311 -13.73 2.91 14.49
CA LEU A 311 -12.30 3.20 14.66
C LEU A 311 -11.96 4.62 14.18
N HIS A 312 -12.45 5.02 13.01
CA HIS A 312 -12.20 6.35 12.46
C HIS A 312 -12.78 7.45 13.37
N ALA A 313 -14.02 7.27 13.84
CA ALA A 313 -14.65 8.21 14.76
C ALA A 313 -13.84 8.36 16.05
N ALA A 314 -13.47 7.25 16.68
CA ALA A 314 -12.79 7.26 17.98
C ALA A 314 -11.32 7.74 17.93
N LEU A 315 -10.61 7.46 16.84
CA LEU A 315 -9.15 7.61 16.77
C LEU A 315 -8.69 8.73 15.83
N VAL A 316 -9.49 9.08 14.81
CA VAL A 316 -9.17 10.13 13.85
C VAL A 316 -10.03 11.37 14.11
N GLU A 317 -11.36 11.22 14.16
CA GLU A 317 -12.28 12.37 14.26
C GLU A 317 -12.12 13.12 15.59
N CYS A 318 -12.21 12.40 16.72
CA CYS A 318 -12.24 12.96 18.07
C CYS A 318 -10.99 13.71 18.52
N ARG A 319 -9.84 13.60 17.84
CA ARG A 319 -8.61 14.33 18.22
C ARG A 319 -8.53 15.75 17.67
N ALA A 320 -9.23 16.08 16.58
CA ALA A 320 -9.16 17.43 16.00
C ALA A 320 -9.80 18.51 16.88
N THR A 321 -10.65 18.14 17.83
CA THR A 321 -11.26 19.09 18.76
C THR A 321 -10.31 19.56 19.86
N GLN A 322 -9.15 18.91 20.06
CA GLN A 322 -8.13 19.36 21.02
C GLN A 322 -7.08 20.28 20.39
N ASP A 323 -6.73 20.11 19.11
CA ASP A 323 -5.74 20.97 18.42
C ASP A 323 -6.31 22.35 18.01
N GLY A 324 -7.63 22.57 18.14
CA GLY A 324 -8.32 23.83 17.84
C GLY A 324 -8.52 24.79 19.02
N LYS A 325 -8.02 24.46 20.22
CA LYS A 325 -8.10 25.33 21.42
C LYS A 325 -6.73 25.53 22.05
N GLY A 326 -5.87 26.28 21.37
CA GLY A 326 -4.52 26.60 21.83
C GLY A 326 -4.08 28.00 21.39
N GLY A 327 -4.84 29.02 21.78
CA GLY A 327 -4.56 30.42 21.45
C GLY A 327 -5.19 31.38 22.44
N THR A 328 -5.12 31.08 23.74
CA THR A 328 -5.42 32.08 24.77
C THR A 328 -4.12 32.80 25.08
N LEU A 329 -3.99 34.04 24.61
CA LEU A 329 -2.99 34.99 25.08
C LEU A 329 -3.03 35.01 26.61
N ARG A 330 -1.97 34.52 27.26
CA ARG A 330 -1.61 34.95 28.61
C ARG A 330 -0.78 36.22 28.45
N THR A 331 -1.43 37.37 28.57
CA THR A 331 -0.76 38.61 28.97
C THR A 331 -0.61 38.61 30.49
N ALA A 332 0.57 39.04 30.93
CA ALA A 332 1.00 39.07 32.32
C ALA A 332 0.12 39.95 33.22
N ALA A 333 -0.25 39.40 34.37
CA ALA A 333 -0.29 39.99 35.71
C ALA A 333 -0.69 38.89 36.70
#